data_AF-A0A673ZHL6-F1
#
_entry.id   AF-A0A673ZHL6-F1
#
_cell.length_a   1.000
_cell.length_b   1.000
_cell.length_c   1.000
_cell.angle_alpha   90.00
_cell.angle_beta   90.00
_cell.angle_gamma   90.00
#
_symmetry.space_group_name_H-M   'P 1'
#
loop_
_entity.id
_entity.type
_entity.pdbx_description
1 polymer ?
#
loop_
_entity_poly.entity_id
_entity_poly.type
_entity_poly.pdbx_seq_one_letter_code
_entity_poly.pdbx_strand_id
1 'polypeptide(L)'
;VSLLPQALRGTVLWFHASDCAFQDCLNELRLVVEAVFVRKLSGTEECSQKLQIFLQERFKRLSCRMDTVLVNNVLSVPPNMLLPDDQPHKKYFQRLEEAEVCGRQALLAELEEQREQSVKKMQAVIGEVNNFVVNHIIQTCIYTTVGEKNKIQLCRDIIHNEILM
;
A
#
# COMPACT_ATOMS: atom_id res chain seq x y z
N VAL A 1 3.35 11.09 -11.11
CA VAL A 1 2.74 12.40 -11.42
C VAL A 1 2.68 13.18 -10.12
N SER A 2 3.51 14.20 -10.02
CA SER A 2 3.77 15.01 -8.83
C SER A 2 2.51 15.71 -8.33
N LEU A 3 1.92 15.21 -7.23
CA LEU A 3 0.96 15.95 -6.42
C LEU A 3 1.72 17.04 -5.66
N LEU A 4 2.03 18.14 -6.34
CA LEU A 4 2.28 19.40 -5.66
C LEU A 4 0.91 19.89 -5.14
N PRO A 5 0.73 20.05 -3.81
CA PRO A 5 -0.52 20.54 -3.21
C PRO A 5 -1.04 21.76 -3.97
N GLN A 6 -2.33 21.76 -4.32
CA GLN A 6 -2.96 22.91 -4.99
C GLN A 6 -2.77 24.22 -4.21
N ALA A 7 -2.62 24.13 -2.89
CA ALA A 7 -2.24 25.24 -2.02
C ALA A 7 -0.92 25.92 -2.42
N LEU A 8 0.12 25.15 -2.79
CA LEU A 8 1.41 25.72 -3.20
C LEU A 8 1.34 26.44 -4.55
N ARG A 9 0.43 26.04 -5.45
CA ARG A 9 0.20 26.75 -6.72
C ARG A 9 -0.41 28.13 -6.50
N GLY A 10 -1.35 28.25 -5.57
CA GLY A 10 -1.95 29.54 -5.19
C GLY A 10 -0.94 30.46 -4.51
N THR A 11 -0.10 29.90 -3.63
CA THR A 11 0.94 30.64 -2.92
C THR A 11 1.99 31.21 -3.88
N VAL A 12 2.50 30.41 -4.83
CA VAL A 12 3.46 30.89 -5.83
C VAL A 12 2.87 31.99 -6.71
N LEU A 13 1.58 31.89 -7.07
CA LEU A 13 0.90 32.93 -7.84
C LEU A 13 0.75 34.24 -7.05
N TRP A 14 0.42 34.15 -5.76
CA TRP A 14 0.27 35.32 -4.88
C TRP A 14 1.60 36.04 -4.62
N PHE A 15 2.68 35.29 -4.39
CA PHE A 15 4.00 35.88 -4.23
C PHE A 15 4.47 36.60 -5.50
N HIS A 16 4.30 35.96 -6.66
CA HIS A 16 4.62 36.57 -7.94
C HIS A 16 3.76 37.83 -8.20
N ALA A 17 2.48 37.83 -7.83
CA ALA A 17 1.60 38.99 -7.97
C ALA A 17 2.04 40.17 -7.07
N SER A 18 2.45 39.88 -5.83
CA SER A 18 2.99 40.89 -4.92
C SER A 18 4.29 41.49 -5.47
N ASP A 19 5.24 40.65 -5.89
CA ASP A 19 6.51 41.11 -6.47
C ASP A 19 6.29 41.99 -7.72
N CYS A 20 5.34 41.63 -8.59
CA CYS A 20 4.97 42.45 -9.74
C CYS A 20 4.44 43.82 -9.31
N ALA A 21 3.47 43.88 -8.40
CA ALA A 21 2.87 45.14 -7.96
C ALA A 21 3.88 46.10 -7.33
N PHE A 22 4.82 45.58 -6.52
CA PHE A 22 5.86 46.41 -5.91
C PHE A 22 6.89 46.90 -6.94
N GLN A 23 7.26 46.06 -7.90
CA GLN A 23 8.17 46.43 -8.97
C GLN A 23 7.57 47.52 -9.87
N ASP A 24 6.27 47.43 -10.15
CA ASP A 24 5.52 48.45 -10.87
C ASP A 24 5.54 49.79 -10.12
N CYS A 25 5.29 49.78 -8.80
CA CYS A 25 5.41 50.99 -7.97
C CYS A 25 6.82 51.61 -7.96
N LEU A 26 7.89 50.80 -7.92
CA LEU A 26 9.26 51.29 -7.99
C LEU A 26 9.56 51.96 -9.33
N ASN A 27 9.03 51.41 -10.42
CA ASN A 27 9.18 51.98 -11.75
C ASN A 27 8.37 53.28 -11.90
N GLU A 28 7.15 53.35 -11.35
CA GLU A 28 6.37 54.58 -11.29
C GLU A 28 7.08 55.69 -10.50
N LEU A 29 7.63 55.35 -9.32
CA LEU A 29 8.39 56.30 -8.51
C LEU A 29 9.63 56.82 -9.26
N ARG A 30 10.32 55.95 -10.00
CA ARG A 30 11.44 56.36 -10.88
C ARG A 30 10.97 57.37 -11.93
N LEU A 31 9.86 57.11 -12.62
CA LEU A 31 9.33 58.02 -13.65
C LEU A 31 9.00 59.40 -13.05
N VAL A 32 8.45 59.44 -11.84
CA VAL A 32 8.17 60.69 -11.12
C VAL A 32 9.47 61.43 -10.76
N VAL A 33 10.48 60.71 -10.27
CA VAL A 33 11.79 61.28 -9.93
C VAL A 33 12.44 61.85 -11.19
N GLU A 34 12.53 61.08 -12.29
CA GLU A 34 13.09 61.56 -13.55
C GLU A 34 12.33 62.79 -14.09
N ALA A 35 11.00 62.79 -14.06
CA ALA A 35 10.19 63.92 -14.52
C ALA A 35 10.41 65.22 -13.70
N VAL A 36 10.72 65.11 -12.41
CA VAL A 36 11.04 66.25 -11.54
C VAL A 36 12.48 66.73 -11.72
N PHE A 37 13.42 65.80 -11.94
CA PHE A 37 14.84 66.09 -12.11
C PHE A 37 15.19 66.63 -13.52
N VAL A 38 14.57 66.12 -14.59
CA VAL A 38 14.72 66.64 -15.96
C VAL A 38 14.26 68.10 -16.07
N ARG A 39 13.31 68.52 -15.22
CA ARG A 39 12.88 69.93 -15.12
C ARG A 39 13.84 70.83 -14.33
N LYS A 40 14.83 70.28 -13.61
CA LYS A 40 15.71 71.05 -12.71
C LYS A 40 17.21 71.00 -13.00
N LEU A 41 17.77 69.91 -13.55
CA LEU A 41 19.22 69.78 -13.74
C LEU A 41 19.55 68.92 -14.97
N SER A 42 20.30 69.47 -15.93
CA SER A 42 20.60 68.86 -17.23
C SER A 42 21.70 67.78 -17.20
N GLY A 43 21.70 66.88 -16.20
CA GLY A 43 22.77 65.88 -16.01
C GLY A 43 22.41 64.65 -15.18
N THR A 44 21.16 64.19 -15.22
CA THR A 44 20.56 63.34 -14.16
C THR A 44 20.37 61.86 -14.49
N GLU A 45 20.67 61.39 -15.71
CA GLU A 45 20.35 60.00 -16.12
C GLU A 45 21.18 58.94 -15.36
N GLU A 46 22.48 59.18 -15.15
CA GLU A 46 23.36 58.21 -14.48
C GLU A 46 23.08 58.12 -12.97
N CYS A 47 22.66 59.22 -12.35
CA CYS A 47 22.27 59.27 -10.94
C CYS A 47 20.94 58.52 -10.71
N SER A 48 19.96 58.71 -11.61
CA SER A 48 18.68 57.99 -11.58
C SER A 48 18.87 56.48 -11.72
N GLN A 49 19.72 56.04 -12.67
CA GLN A 49 19.99 54.62 -12.88
C GLN A 49 20.65 53.96 -11.66
N LYS A 50 21.64 54.61 -11.04
CA LYS A 50 22.30 54.09 -9.82
C LYS A 50 21.32 53.96 -8.65
N LEU A 51 20.43 54.93 -8.47
CA LEU A 51 19.39 54.88 -7.45
C LEU A 51 18.39 53.75 -7.71
N GLN A 52 17.97 53.55 -8.96
CA GLN A 52 17.05 52.48 -9.31
C GLN A 52 17.65 51.10 -9.03
N ILE A 53 18.88 50.85 -9.47
CA ILE A 53 19.57 49.57 -9.22
C ILE A 53 19.66 49.31 -7.71
N PHE A 54 20.05 50.33 -6.94
CA PHE A 54 20.13 50.23 -5.47
C PHE A 54 18.78 49.87 -4.82
N LEU A 55 17.70 50.54 -5.23
CA LEU A 55 16.35 50.27 -4.71
C LEU A 55 15.86 48.88 -5.09
N GLN A 56 16.07 48.46 -6.35
CA GLN A 56 15.69 47.13 -6.83
C GLN A 56 16.44 46.01 -6.10
N GLU A 57 17.75 46.14 -5.92
CA GLU A 57 18.54 45.15 -5.17
C GLU A 57 18.10 45.08 -3.70
N ARG A 58 17.87 46.23 -3.07
CA ARG A 58 17.42 46.29 -1.69
C ARG A 58 16.03 45.70 -1.53
N PHE A 59 15.12 45.98 -2.45
CA PHE A 59 13.78 45.41 -2.48
C PHE A 59 13.84 43.90 -2.65
N LYS A 60 14.57 43.39 -3.64
CA LYS A 60 14.73 41.96 -3.87
C LYS A 60 15.22 41.24 -2.60
N ARG A 61 16.22 41.79 -1.90
CA ARG A 61 16.69 41.23 -0.64
C ARG A 61 15.63 41.22 0.46
N LEU A 62 14.80 42.26 0.54
CA LEU A 62 13.71 42.33 1.51
C LEU A 62 12.57 41.38 1.17
N SER A 63 12.18 41.28 -0.11
CA SER A 63 11.13 40.38 -0.59
C SER A 63 11.50 38.93 -0.29
N CYS A 64 12.70 38.48 -0.67
CA CYS A 64 13.15 37.11 -0.37
C CYS A 64 13.13 36.77 1.13
N ARG A 65 13.47 37.74 2.00
CA ARG A 65 13.40 37.55 3.45
C ARG A 65 11.96 37.47 3.94
N MET A 66 11.08 38.30 3.39
CA MET A 66 9.65 38.29 3.68
C MET A 66 9.00 36.97 3.23
N ASP A 67 9.33 36.48 2.04
CA ASP A 67 8.88 35.17 1.53
C ASP A 67 9.25 34.05 2.49
N THR A 68 10.50 34.06 2.96
CA THR A 68 11.00 33.05 3.90
C THR A 68 10.19 33.06 5.20
N VAL A 69 9.88 34.24 5.73
CA VAL A 69 9.08 34.38 6.97
C VAL A 69 7.64 33.94 6.74
N LEU A 70 7.03 34.35 5.65
CA LEU A 70 5.63 34.03 5.34
C LEU A 70 5.45 32.54 5.06
N VAL A 71 6.31 31.94 4.22
CA VAL A 71 6.27 30.52 3.92
C VAL A 71 6.49 29.69 5.18
N ASN A 72 7.55 29.97 5.94
CA ASN A 72 7.90 29.10 7.07
C ASN A 72 6.99 29.29 8.30
N ASN A 73 6.44 30.48 8.53
CA ASN A 73 5.76 30.79 9.79
C ASN A 73 4.26 31.05 9.66
N VAL A 74 3.77 31.48 8.50
CA VAL A 74 2.36 31.93 8.34
C VAL A 74 1.58 30.97 7.46
N LEU A 75 2.18 30.53 6.35
CA LEU A 75 1.52 29.70 5.34
C LEU A 75 1.86 28.21 5.48
N SER A 76 2.69 27.84 6.46
CA SER A 76 3.01 26.45 6.77
C SER A 76 2.03 25.88 7.77
N VAL A 77 1.48 24.71 7.45
CA VAL A 77 0.72 23.90 8.42
C VAL A 77 1.71 23.13 9.29
N PRO A 78 1.65 23.25 10.63
CA PRO A 78 2.51 22.48 11.51
C PRO A 78 2.35 20.97 11.27
N PRO A 79 3.43 20.18 11.27
CA PRO A 79 3.39 18.75 10.93
C PRO A 79 2.52 17.89 11.86
N ASN A 80 2.09 18.44 13.00
CA ASN A 80 1.27 17.77 14.00
C ASN A 80 -0.21 18.22 13.99
N MET A 81 -0.63 19.04 13.03
CA MET A 81 -2.02 19.44 12.86
C MET A 81 -2.63 18.73 11.65
N LEU A 82 -3.63 17.89 11.91
CA LEU A 82 -4.51 17.37 10.87
C LEU A 82 -5.50 18.48 10.50
N LEU A 83 -5.60 18.78 9.21
CA LEU A 83 -6.57 19.74 8.71
C LEU A 83 -7.98 19.12 8.84
N PRO A 84 -9.04 19.94 8.95
CA PRO A 84 -10.42 19.44 9.02
C PRO A 84 -10.79 18.52 7.84
N ASP A 85 -10.21 18.78 6.66
CA ASP A 85 -10.37 17.98 5.45
C ASP A 85 -9.73 16.57 5.54
N ASP A 86 -8.85 16.33 6.53
CA ASP A 86 -8.23 15.02 6.77
C ASP A 86 -9.13 14.07 7.60
N GLN A 87 -10.17 14.59 8.27
CA GLN A 87 -11.11 13.77 9.04
C GLN A 87 -11.84 12.68 8.22
N PRO A 88 -12.37 12.95 7.01
CA PRO A 88 -13.00 11.91 6.19
C PRO A 88 -11.99 10.84 5.73
N HIS A 89 -10.71 11.18 5.57
CA HIS A 89 -9.68 10.22 5.18
C HIS A 89 -9.41 9.18 6.28
N LYS A 90 -9.44 9.58 7.56
CA LYS A 90 -9.28 8.64 8.69
C LYS A 90 -10.35 7.54 8.70
N LYS A 91 -11.62 7.91 8.45
CA LYS A 91 -12.74 6.96 8.36
C LYS A 91 -12.72 6.10 7.10
N TYR A 92 -12.04 6.54 6.04
CA TYR A 92 -11.84 5.75 4.83
C TYR A 92 -10.81 4.66 5.08
N PHE A 93 -9.66 4.99 5.66
CA PHE A 93 -8.62 4.01 5.98
C PHE A 93 -9.11 2.94 6.97
N GLN A 94 -9.84 3.33 8.03
CA GLN A 94 -10.42 2.38 8.96
C GLN A 94 -11.38 1.39 8.29
N ARG A 95 -12.27 1.87 7.42
CA ARG A 95 -13.21 1.00 6.70
C ARG A 95 -12.51 0.09 5.69
N LEU A 96 -11.43 0.55 5.09
CA LEU A 96 -10.62 -0.26 4.18
C LEU A 96 -9.95 -1.42 4.94
N GLU A 97 -9.37 -1.12 6.11
CA GLU A 97 -8.72 -2.10 6.99
C GLU A 97 -9.73 -3.11 7.54
N GLU A 98 -10.90 -2.65 7.99
CA GLU A 98 -12.01 -3.53 8.42
C GLU A 98 -12.47 -4.47 7.31
N ALA A 99 -12.63 -3.96 6.08
CA ALA A 99 -13.05 -4.76 4.94
C ALA A 99 -11.99 -5.80 4.55
N GLU A 100 -10.70 -5.44 4.60
CA GLU A 100 -9.59 -6.36 4.34
C GLU A 100 -9.55 -7.49 5.37
N VAL A 101 -9.64 -7.15 6.67
CA VAL A 101 -9.66 -8.14 7.76
C VAL A 101 -10.84 -9.09 7.62
N CYS A 102 -12.04 -8.56 7.34
CA CYS A 102 -13.25 -9.34 7.14
C CYS A 102 -13.10 -10.30 5.94
N GLY A 103 -12.61 -9.81 4.80
CA GLY A 103 -12.37 -10.65 3.61
C GLY A 103 -11.37 -11.77 3.88
N ARG A 104 -10.31 -11.48 4.64
CA ARG A 104 -9.29 -12.47 5.01
C ARG A 104 -9.84 -13.56 5.92
N GLN A 105 -10.69 -13.20 6.87
CA GLN A 105 -11.35 -14.15 7.78
C GLN A 105 -12.33 -15.07 7.02
N ALA A 106 -13.13 -14.50 6.10
CA ALA A 106 -14.05 -15.28 5.28
C ALA A 106 -13.32 -16.32 4.42
N LEU A 107 -12.21 -15.91 3.78
CA LEU A 107 -11.38 -16.80 2.98
C LEU A 107 -10.77 -17.93 3.82
N LEU A 108 -10.29 -17.63 5.04
CA LEU A 108 -9.74 -18.64 5.93
C LEU A 108 -10.80 -19.67 6.36
N ALA A 109 -12.01 -19.21 6.69
CA ALA A 109 -13.11 -20.11 7.06
C ALA A 109 -13.47 -21.06 5.91
N GLU A 110 -13.55 -20.54 4.68
CA GLU A 110 -13.85 -21.35 3.50
C GLU A 110 -12.75 -22.39 3.21
N LEU A 111 -11.47 -22.00 3.37
CA LEU A 111 -10.35 -22.93 3.22
C LEU A 111 -10.34 -24.02 4.31
N GLU A 112 -10.69 -23.67 5.55
CA GLU A 112 -10.82 -24.65 6.65
C GLU A 112 -11.94 -25.65 6.39
N GLU A 113 -13.09 -25.19 5.90
CA GLU A 113 -14.20 -26.06 5.53
C GLU A 113 -13.80 -27.01 4.40
N GLN A 114 -13.16 -26.49 3.34
CA GLN A 114 -12.65 -27.33 2.24
C GLN A 114 -11.64 -28.37 2.72
N ARG A 115 -10.75 -27.99 3.65
CA ARG A 115 -9.79 -28.93 4.26
C ARG A 115 -10.52 -30.02 5.04
N GLU A 116 -11.51 -29.68 5.87
CA GLU A 116 -12.28 -30.66 6.64
C GLU A 116 -13.06 -31.62 5.74
N GLN A 117 -13.69 -31.11 4.68
CA GLN A 117 -14.37 -31.94 3.69
C GLN A 117 -13.37 -32.89 2.99
N SER A 118 -12.18 -32.41 2.68
CA SER A 118 -11.11 -33.22 2.06
C SER A 118 -10.63 -34.34 2.99
N VAL A 119 -10.45 -34.04 4.29
CA VAL A 119 -10.07 -35.02 5.30
C VAL A 119 -11.17 -36.08 5.46
N LYS A 120 -12.44 -35.67 5.55
CA LYS A 120 -13.58 -36.61 5.65
C LYS A 120 -13.64 -37.56 4.45
N LYS A 121 -13.47 -37.04 3.24
CA LYS A 121 -13.42 -37.86 2.01
C LYS A 121 -12.26 -38.86 2.05
N MET A 122 -11.07 -38.41 2.45
CA MET A 122 -9.90 -39.28 2.55
C MET A 122 -10.07 -40.36 3.62
N GLN A 123 -10.66 -40.03 4.77
CA GLN A 123 -10.99 -41.01 5.82
C GLN A 123 -11.98 -42.08 5.33
N ALA A 124 -12.99 -41.70 4.54
CA ALA A 124 -13.91 -42.66 3.93
C ALA A 124 -13.18 -43.64 3.01
N VAL A 125 -12.31 -43.13 2.13
CA VAL A 125 -11.49 -43.97 1.21
C VAL A 125 -10.57 -44.91 2.00
N ILE A 126 -9.92 -44.43 3.07
CA ILE A 126 -9.10 -45.28 3.94
C ILE A 126 -9.95 -46.42 4.55
N GLY A 127 -11.17 -46.11 4.99
CA GLY A 127 -12.11 -47.11 5.50
C GLY A 127 -12.47 -48.18 4.46
N GLU A 128 -12.75 -47.77 3.23
CA GLU A 128 -13.05 -48.69 2.12
C GLU A 128 -11.85 -49.61 1.80
N VAL A 129 -10.64 -49.06 1.72
CA VAL A 129 -9.41 -49.83 1.46
C VAL A 129 -9.16 -50.82 2.61
N ASN A 130 -9.32 -50.40 3.86
CA ASN A 130 -9.14 -51.28 5.01
C ASN A 130 -10.13 -52.46 4.97
N ASN A 131 -11.40 -52.20 4.67
CA ASN A 131 -12.40 -53.25 4.53
C ASN A 131 -12.04 -54.23 3.41
N PHE A 132 -11.57 -53.72 2.27
CA PHE A 132 -11.11 -54.56 1.16
C PHE A 132 -9.93 -55.45 1.56
N VAL A 133 -8.90 -54.88 2.21
CA VAL A 133 -7.70 -55.61 2.65
C VAL A 133 -8.06 -56.67 3.68
N VAL A 134 -8.87 -56.33 4.69
CA VAL A 134 -9.30 -57.28 5.72
C VAL A 134 -10.07 -58.44 5.10
N ASN A 135 -11.02 -58.14 4.19
CA ASN A 135 -11.76 -59.18 3.49
C ASN A 135 -10.82 -60.09 2.67
N HIS A 136 -9.89 -59.49 1.91
CA HIS A 136 -8.90 -60.24 1.13
C HIS A 136 -8.00 -61.14 2.01
N ILE A 137 -7.56 -60.65 3.18
CA ILE A 137 -6.78 -61.43 4.14
C ILE A 137 -7.60 -62.61 4.66
N ILE A 138 -8.84 -62.36 5.13
CA ILE A 138 -9.73 -63.42 5.62
C ILE A 138 -9.94 -64.48 4.54
N GLN A 139 -10.27 -64.07 3.32
CA GLN A 139 -10.50 -64.95 2.20
C GLN A 139 -9.24 -65.78 1.90
N THR A 140 -8.07 -65.16 1.84
CA THR A 140 -6.78 -65.84 1.65
C THR A 140 -6.50 -66.86 2.76
N CYS A 141 -6.69 -66.48 4.03
CA CYS A 141 -6.50 -67.38 5.18
C CYS A 141 -7.46 -68.58 5.16
N ILE A 142 -8.72 -68.38 4.74
CA ILE A 142 -9.67 -69.49 4.59
C ILE A 142 -9.20 -70.44 3.49
N TYR A 143 -8.79 -69.93 2.32
CA TYR A 143 -8.31 -70.77 1.22
C TYR A 143 -7.05 -71.56 1.59
N THR A 144 -6.08 -70.96 2.27
CA THR A 144 -4.86 -71.66 2.67
C THR A 144 -5.13 -72.72 3.75
N THR A 145 -5.94 -72.42 4.77
CA THR A 145 -6.25 -73.37 5.85
C THR A 145 -7.09 -74.55 5.39
N VAL A 146 -8.05 -74.35 4.47
CA VAL A 146 -8.80 -75.46 3.84
C VAL A 146 -7.86 -76.30 2.96
N GLY A 147 -6.97 -75.66 2.22
CA GLY A 147 -5.93 -76.35 1.44
C GLY A 147 -5.02 -77.24 2.31
N GLU A 148 -4.61 -76.75 3.48
CA GLU A 148 -3.82 -77.52 4.44
C GLU A 148 -4.60 -78.68 5.06
N LYS A 149 -5.85 -78.46 5.48
CA LYS A 149 -6.72 -79.53 6.02
C LYS A 149 -6.94 -80.66 5.00
N ASN A 150 -7.14 -80.30 3.72
CA ASN A 150 -7.31 -81.28 2.66
C ASN A 150 -6.04 -82.11 2.42
N LYS A 151 -4.85 -81.49 2.49
CA LYS A 151 -3.57 -82.21 2.42
C LYS A 151 -3.36 -83.15 3.61
N ILE A 152 -3.72 -82.71 4.83
CA ILE A 152 -3.64 -83.54 6.03
C ILE A 152 -4.59 -84.75 5.94
N GLN A 153 -5.81 -84.55 5.44
CA GLN A 153 -6.76 -85.64 5.24
C GLN A 153 -6.25 -86.66 4.21
N LEU A 154 -5.69 -86.17 3.09
CA LEU A 154 -5.07 -87.03 2.08
C LEU A 154 -3.90 -87.85 2.64
N CYS A 155 -3.02 -87.23 3.44
CA CYS A 155 -1.94 -87.96 4.12
C CYS A 155 -2.47 -89.01 5.10
N ARG A 156 -3.57 -88.72 5.81
CA ARG A 156 -4.22 -89.68 6.72
C ARG A 156 -4.76 -90.89 5.96
N ASP A 157 -5.40 -90.65 4.82
CA ASP A 157 -6.00 -91.71 3.99
C ASP A 157 -4.92 -92.61 3.36
N ILE A 158 -3.77 -92.03 2.96
CA ILE A 158 -2.62 -92.78 2.45
C ILE A 158 -2.01 -93.66 3.55
N ILE A 159 -1.74 -93.10 4.73
CA ILE A 159 -1.16 -93.86 5.86
C ILE A 159 -2.05 -95.02 6.27
N HIS A 160 -3.37 -94.82 6.32
CA HIS A 160 -4.32 -95.87 6.68
C HIS A 160 -4.33 -97.03 5.67
N ASN A 161 -4.13 -96.74 4.38
CA ASN A 161 -4.15 -97.76 3.33
C ASN A 161 -2.81 -98.50 3.15
N GLU A 162 -1.67 -97.87 3.44
CA GLU A 162 -0.35 -98.49 3.26
C GLU A 162 0.26 -99.10 4.54
N ILE A 163 -0.09 -98.62 5.74
CA ILE A 163 0.55 -99.09 7.00
C ILE A 163 -0.38 -99.99 7.83
N LEU A 164 -1.70 -99.85 7.70
CA LEU A 164 -2.70 -100.60 8.49
C LEU A 164 -3.35 -101.77 7.74
N MET A 165 -2.87 -102.10 6.53
CA MET A 165 -3.11 -103.36 5.83
C MET A 165 -1.82 -104.18 5.77
#